data_AF-A0A7K0Q272-F1
#
_entry.id   AF-A0A7K0Q272-F1
#
_cell.length_a   1.000
_cell.length_b   1.000
_cell.length_c   1.000
_cell.angle_alpha   90.00
_cell.angle_beta   90.00
_cell.angle_gamma   90.00
#
_symmetry.space_group_name_H-M   'P 1'
#
loop_
_entity.id
_entity.type
_entity.pdbx_description
1 polymer ?
#
loop_
_entity_poly.entity_id
_entity_poly.type
_entity_poly.pdbx_seq_one_letter_code
_entity_poly.pdbx_strand_id
1 'polypeptide(L)'
;MARGRRRARARRAYRLLRWPVAALGLLVVLSGAVLAVQGLLAARDLREADDRLGALTAAATQPDQVAALPGLLAQAQESARSAAGRTDGPLWRAWSRAPLVGGTVTTAAGTAREVDRLTATVLPPVLEGVRALPGLRDATGRVDLALLAGQAPVLRQAQADAAATRDRLRALPEPRVREVVDGRAELVDRLTDFESQLAGLSAAAEAGPGLLGAQGPRRYLLLVQNNAEARASGGIVGAYGVLSATDGRLVLEDVGPGSELVPTAGPVVDLGPEYARRYARLGALQDWRELTATPDFPSAAQVALALWRETRGEQLDGVVSVDPVALADVLQAVGP
;
A
#
# COMPACT_ATOMS: atom_id res chain seq x y z
N MET A 1 70.43 34.85 31.12
CA MET A 1 69.09 35.52 31.14
C MET A 1 68.27 35.41 29.83
N ALA A 2 68.55 34.49 28.89
CA ALA A 2 67.84 34.42 27.60
C ALA A 2 66.60 33.47 27.56
N ARG A 3 66.44 32.57 28.53
CA ARG A 3 65.32 31.58 28.56
C ARG A 3 63.98 32.15 29.06
N GLY A 4 63.98 33.31 29.73
CA GLY A 4 62.76 33.96 30.25
C GLY A 4 61.92 34.70 29.20
N ARG A 5 62.55 35.29 28.17
CA ARG A 5 61.86 36.10 27.14
C ARG A 5 61.09 35.26 26.10
N ARG A 6 61.50 34.01 25.84
CA ARG A 6 60.75 33.08 24.95
C ARG A 6 59.42 32.60 25.56
N ARG A 7 59.36 32.39 26.89
CA ARG A 7 58.13 32.00 27.60
C ARG A 7 57.07 33.12 27.63
N ALA A 8 57.48 34.38 27.65
CA ALA A 8 56.56 35.53 27.63
C ALA A 8 55.88 35.76 26.25
N ARG A 9 56.61 35.54 25.13
CA ARG A 9 56.02 35.63 23.77
C ARG A 9 55.02 34.51 23.49
N ALA A 10 55.30 33.28 23.94
CA ALA A 10 54.35 32.16 23.81
C ALA A 10 53.03 32.45 24.55
N ARG A 11 53.09 33.00 25.77
CA ARG A 11 51.88 33.35 26.55
C ARG A 11 51.02 34.46 25.92
N ARG A 12 51.61 35.40 25.16
CA ARG A 12 50.87 36.43 24.39
C ARG A 12 50.22 35.85 23.13
N ALA A 13 50.90 34.95 22.41
CA ALA A 13 50.36 34.27 21.24
C ALA A 13 49.14 33.39 21.61
N TYR A 14 49.19 32.66 22.73
CA TYR A 14 48.04 31.91 23.24
C TYR A 14 46.85 32.81 23.64
N ARG A 15 47.06 34.04 24.11
CA ARG A 15 45.96 34.97 24.41
C ARG A 15 45.31 35.54 23.14
N LEU A 16 46.09 35.75 22.08
CA LEU A 16 45.59 36.24 20.79
C LEU A 16 44.89 35.15 19.97
N LEU A 17 45.28 33.87 20.12
CA LEU A 17 44.64 32.73 19.45
C LEU A 17 43.36 32.23 20.16
N ARG A 18 43.15 32.58 21.44
CA ARG A 18 41.95 32.17 22.20
C ARG A 18 40.66 32.84 21.73
N TRP A 19 40.72 34.11 21.34
CA TRP A 19 39.56 34.86 20.83
C TRP A 19 39.04 34.34 19.48
N PRO A 20 39.87 34.07 18.46
CA PRO A 20 39.39 33.49 17.21
C PRO A 20 38.89 32.05 17.37
N VAL A 21 39.51 31.24 18.25
CA VAL A 21 39.00 29.89 18.56
C VAL A 21 37.67 29.95 19.30
N ALA A 22 37.51 30.86 20.27
CA ALA A 22 36.24 31.06 20.97
C ALA A 22 35.14 31.61 20.05
N ALA A 23 35.48 32.54 19.15
CA ALA A 23 34.56 33.09 18.16
C ALA A 23 34.12 32.01 17.14
N LEU A 24 35.05 31.16 16.69
CA LEU A 24 34.74 30.01 15.83
C LEU A 24 33.84 29.00 16.56
N GLY A 25 34.13 28.70 17.82
CA GLY A 25 33.30 27.84 18.66
C GLY A 25 31.87 28.39 18.82
N LEU A 26 31.73 29.69 19.09
CA LEU A 26 30.43 30.35 19.18
C LEU A 26 29.65 30.30 17.86
N LEU A 27 30.33 30.53 16.72
CA LEU A 27 29.73 30.45 15.39
C LEU A 27 29.23 29.02 15.08
N VAL A 28 30.01 28.00 15.46
CA VAL A 28 29.57 26.60 15.35
C VAL A 28 28.32 26.35 16.19
N VAL A 29 28.28 26.79 17.45
CA VAL A 29 27.10 26.63 18.33
C VAL A 29 25.87 27.35 17.76
N LEU A 30 26.01 28.61 17.33
CA LEU A 30 24.90 29.36 16.74
C LEU A 30 24.40 28.72 15.45
N SER A 31 25.31 28.27 14.57
CA SER A 31 24.92 27.57 13.35
C SER A 31 24.23 26.23 13.63
N GLY A 32 24.65 25.52 14.68
CA GLY A 32 24.01 24.30 15.16
C GLY A 32 22.60 24.57 15.73
N ALA A 33 22.42 25.67 16.46
CA ALA A 33 21.10 26.08 16.96
C ALA A 33 20.14 26.45 15.81
N VAL A 34 20.61 27.19 14.81
CA VAL A 34 19.83 27.48 13.60
C VAL A 34 19.46 26.19 12.86
N LEU A 35 20.40 25.27 12.72
CA LEU A 35 20.16 23.95 12.11
C LEU A 35 19.10 23.16 12.89
N ALA A 36 19.18 23.15 14.22
CA ALA A 36 18.20 22.48 15.08
C ALA A 36 16.80 23.09 14.94
N VAL A 37 16.68 24.43 14.92
CA VAL A 37 15.40 25.11 14.69
C VAL A 37 14.84 24.79 13.31
N GLN A 38 15.66 24.84 12.25
CA GLN A 38 15.24 24.47 10.89
C GLN A 38 14.81 23.00 10.82
N GLY A 39 15.50 22.10 11.52
CA GLY A 39 15.16 20.69 11.59
C GLY A 39 13.83 20.45 12.32
N LEU A 40 13.57 21.15 13.43
CA LEU A 40 12.30 21.06 14.15
C LEU A 40 11.13 21.63 13.32
N LEU A 41 11.34 22.74 12.62
CA LEU A 41 10.35 23.30 11.72
C LEU A 41 10.08 22.36 10.53
N ALA A 42 11.12 21.77 9.93
CA ALA A 42 10.95 20.77 8.88
C ALA A 42 10.20 19.53 9.39
N ALA A 43 10.50 19.04 10.60
CA ALA A 43 9.78 17.92 11.20
C ALA A 43 8.31 18.25 11.47
N ARG A 44 8.00 19.48 11.86
CA ARG A 44 6.62 19.95 12.00
C ARG A 44 5.90 19.96 10.65
N ASP A 45 6.53 20.53 9.62
CA ASP A 45 5.96 20.59 8.28
C ASP A 45 5.74 19.19 7.70
N LEU A 46 6.64 18.23 7.96
CA LEU A 46 6.46 16.83 7.57
C LEU A 46 5.29 16.15 8.29
N ARG A 47 5.09 16.43 9.58
CA ARG A 47 3.92 15.91 10.32
C ARG A 47 2.64 16.49 9.77
N GLU A 48 2.62 17.79 9.46
CA GLU A 48 1.44 18.39 8.81
C GLU A 48 1.19 17.73 7.45
N ALA A 49 2.23 17.48 6.65
CA ALA A 49 2.07 16.72 5.40
C ALA A 49 1.48 15.32 5.65
N ASP A 50 1.97 14.58 6.65
CA ASP A 50 1.45 13.26 7.02
C ASP A 50 -0.03 13.32 7.46
N ASP A 51 -0.41 14.30 8.29
CA ASP A 51 -1.79 14.52 8.70
C ASP A 51 -2.71 14.77 7.48
N ARG A 52 -2.25 15.56 6.51
CA ARG A 52 -2.98 15.80 5.25
C ARG A 52 -3.06 14.55 4.37
N LEU A 53 -2.03 13.71 4.35
CA LEU A 53 -2.03 12.41 3.66
C LEU A 53 -3.00 11.43 4.31
N GLY A 54 -3.09 11.43 5.64
CA GLY A 54 -4.12 10.69 6.38
C GLY A 54 -5.53 11.15 6.00
N ALA A 55 -5.74 12.48 5.96
CA ALA A 55 -7.02 13.06 5.52
C ALA A 55 -7.34 12.73 4.05
N LEU A 56 -6.34 12.71 3.17
CA LEU A 56 -6.49 12.28 1.77
C LEU A 56 -6.99 10.83 1.70
N THR A 57 -6.38 9.94 2.47
CA THR A 57 -6.75 8.52 2.50
C THR A 57 -8.19 8.35 3.00
N ALA A 58 -8.57 9.08 4.05
CA ALA A 58 -9.94 9.07 4.57
C ALA A 58 -10.97 9.66 3.59
N ALA A 59 -10.61 10.71 2.85
CA ALA A 59 -11.48 11.30 1.83
C ALA A 59 -11.58 10.42 0.56
N ALA A 60 -10.53 9.66 0.22
CA ALA A 60 -10.50 8.79 -0.95
C ALA A 60 -11.46 7.60 -0.83
N THR A 61 -11.82 7.19 0.39
CA THR A 61 -12.77 6.11 0.64
C THR A 61 -14.23 6.58 0.69
N GLN A 62 -14.47 7.90 0.63
CA GLN A 62 -15.81 8.49 0.75
C GLN A 62 -16.19 9.21 -0.55
N PRO A 63 -17.20 8.71 -1.30
CA PRO A 63 -17.56 9.25 -2.61
C PRO A 63 -17.88 10.75 -2.61
N ASP A 64 -18.47 11.27 -1.55
CA ASP A 64 -18.83 12.68 -1.35
C ASP A 64 -17.61 13.59 -1.08
N GLN A 65 -16.50 13.01 -0.61
CA GLN A 65 -15.28 13.75 -0.27
C GLN A 65 -14.21 13.72 -1.37
N VAL A 66 -14.41 12.94 -2.44
CA VAL A 66 -13.50 12.84 -3.59
C VAL A 66 -13.18 14.21 -4.22
N ALA A 67 -14.12 15.17 -4.13
CA ALA A 67 -13.93 16.54 -4.62
C ALA A 67 -12.89 17.34 -3.81
N ALA A 68 -12.62 16.97 -2.55
CA ALA A 68 -11.68 17.64 -1.67
C ALA A 68 -10.22 17.19 -1.89
N LEU A 69 -9.99 16.07 -2.58
CA LEU A 69 -8.67 15.47 -2.78
C LEU A 69 -7.62 16.44 -3.36
N PRO A 70 -7.92 17.25 -4.41
CA PRO A 70 -6.91 18.17 -4.96
C PRO A 70 -6.46 19.23 -3.94
N GLY A 71 -7.38 19.72 -3.11
CA GLY A 71 -7.08 20.71 -2.08
C GLY A 71 -6.23 20.14 -0.95
N LEU A 72 -6.54 18.91 -0.50
CA LEU A 72 -5.76 18.22 0.51
C LEU A 72 -4.36 17.85 -0.02
N LEU A 73 -4.25 17.42 -1.29
CA LEU A 73 -2.97 17.15 -1.94
C LEU A 73 -2.13 18.42 -2.05
N ALA A 74 -2.72 19.54 -2.47
CA ALA A 74 -2.00 20.81 -2.56
C ALA A 74 -1.46 21.26 -1.19
N GLN A 75 -2.21 21.05 -0.11
CA GLN A 75 -1.76 21.33 1.26
C GLN A 75 -0.61 20.40 1.67
N ALA A 76 -0.74 19.09 1.42
CA ALA A 76 0.32 18.12 1.70
C ALA A 76 1.62 18.45 0.94
N GLN A 77 1.49 18.80 -0.35
CA GLN A 77 2.61 19.23 -1.21
C GLN A 77 3.28 20.50 -0.67
N GLU A 78 2.50 21.48 -0.23
CA GLU A 78 3.07 22.72 0.31
C GLU A 78 3.85 22.49 1.60
N SER A 79 3.29 21.69 2.53
CA SER A 79 3.98 21.30 3.77
C SER A 79 5.25 20.48 3.48
N ALA A 80 5.19 19.52 2.55
CA ALA A 80 6.34 18.73 2.14
C ALA A 80 7.45 19.59 1.50
N ARG A 81 7.07 20.50 0.58
CA ARG A 81 7.97 21.45 -0.07
C ARG A 81 8.61 22.40 0.92
N SER A 82 7.85 22.90 1.89
CA SER A 82 8.37 23.73 2.99
C SER A 82 9.43 22.97 3.79
N ALA A 83 9.17 21.72 4.16
CA ALA A 83 10.15 20.88 4.86
C ALA A 83 11.44 20.66 4.05
N ALA A 84 11.31 20.36 2.75
CA ALA A 84 12.44 20.20 1.85
C ALA A 84 13.25 21.51 1.72
N GLY A 85 12.57 22.66 1.57
CA GLY A 85 13.20 23.97 1.48
C GLY A 85 13.96 24.37 2.75
N ARG A 86 13.43 24.05 3.94
CA ARG A 86 14.09 24.30 5.24
C ARG A 86 15.36 23.48 5.42
N THR A 87 15.50 22.36 4.72
CA THR A 87 16.61 21.40 4.84
C THR A 87 17.62 21.44 3.68
N ASP A 88 17.46 22.32 2.69
CA ASP A 88 18.38 22.46 1.54
C ASP A 88 19.37 23.65 1.65
N GLY A 89 19.31 24.43 2.73
CA GLY A 89 20.13 25.63 2.90
C GLY A 89 21.66 25.38 2.94
N PRO A 90 22.49 26.42 2.74
CA PRO A 90 23.95 26.30 2.77
C PRO A 90 24.49 25.76 4.11
N LEU A 91 23.80 26.06 5.22
CA LEU A 91 24.12 25.49 6.53
C LEU A 91 23.94 23.96 6.56
N TRP A 92 22.83 23.44 6.01
CA TRP A 92 22.59 22.00 5.91
C TRP A 92 23.66 21.30 5.08
N ARG A 93 24.06 21.91 3.96
CA ARG A 93 25.14 21.40 3.11
C ARG A 93 26.51 21.42 3.80
N ALA A 94 26.77 22.39 4.67
CA ALA A 94 28.01 22.43 5.45
C ALA A 94 28.01 21.32 6.53
N TRP A 95 26.90 21.21 7.28
CA TRP A 95 26.75 20.26 8.36
C TRP A 95 26.62 18.80 7.90
N SER A 96 26.15 18.55 6.68
CA SER A 96 26.11 17.21 6.08
C SER A 96 27.49 16.57 5.90
N ARG A 97 28.56 17.37 5.86
CA ARG A 97 29.94 16.90 5.77
C ARG A 97 30.59 16.62 7.13
N ALA A 98 29.90 16.93 8.23
CA ALA A 98 30.47 16.75 9.57
C ALA A 98 30.56 15.26 9.94
N PRO A 99 31.69 14.76 10.46
CA PRO A 99 31.90 13.32 10.71
C PRO A 99 30.97 12.72 11.79
N LEU A 100 30.45 13.55 12.71
CA LEU A 100 29.60 13.07 13.80
C LEU A 100 28.10 13.15 13.52
N VAL A 101 27.65 14.16 12.76
CA VAL A 101 26.22 14.46 12.56
C VAL A 101 25.82 14.54 11.09
N GLY A 102 26.78 14.45 10.16
CA GLY A 102 26.55 14.61 8.72
C GLY A 102 25.59 13.57 8.15
N GLY A 103 25.66 12.33 8.65
CA GLY A 103 24.70 11.27 8.29
C GLY A 103 23.27 11.66 8.67
N THR A 104 23.04 12.09 9.91
CA THR A 104 21.72 12.56 10.38
C THR A 104 21.19 13.73 9.55
N VAL A 105 22.04 14.73 9.27
CA VAL A 105 21.65 15.93 8.52
C VAL A 105 21.30 15.57 7.07
N THR A 106 22.10 14.70 6.45
CA THR A 106 21.85 14.19 5.09
C THR A 106 20.55 13.40 5.02
N THR A 107 20.30 12.56 6.03
CA THR A 107 19.10 11.72 6.08
C THR A 107 17.85 12.54 6.34
N ALA A 108 17.87 13.49 7.28
CA ALA A 108 16.73 14.37 7.50
C ALA A 108 16.38 15.20 6.24
N ALA A 109 17.37 15.78 5.57
CA ALA A 109 17.17 16.51 4.32
C ALA A 109 16.77 15.58 3.13
N GLY A 110 17.27 14.35 3.13
CA GLY A 110 16.89 13.31 2.16
C GLY A 110 15.42 12.92 2.32
N THR A 111 15.00 12.60 3.53
CA THR A 111 13.62 12.25 3.87
C THR A 111 12.65 13.35 3.44
N ALA A 112 12.94 14.62 3.78
CA ALA A 112 12.05 15.73 3.40
C ALA A 112 11.88 15.87 1.88
N ARG A 113 12.97 15.69 1.11
CA ARG A 113 12.94 15.73 -0.35
C ARG A 113 12.19 14.55 -0.96
N GLU A 114 12.28 13.36 -0.38
CA GLU A 114 11.53 12.20 -0.88
C GLU A 114 10.03 12.32 -0.59
N VAL A 115 9.62 12.93 0.53
CA VAL A 115 8.21 13.25 0.80
C VAL A 115 7.67 14.31 -0.19
N ASP A 116 8.44 15.36 -0.46
CA ASP A 116 8.09 16.36 -1.50
C ASP A 116 7.94 15.69 -2.88
N ARG A 117 8.90 14.83 -3.28
CA ARG A 117 8.79 14.07 -4.53
C ARG A 117 7.57 13.15 -4.57
N LEU A 118 7.29 12.43 -3.49
CA LEU A 118 6.15 11.53 -3.38
C LEU A 118 4.84 12.29 -3.63
N THR A 119 4.65 13.39 -2.92
CA THR A 119 3.45 14.24 -3.04
C THR A 119 3.35 14.94 -4.39
N ALA A 120 4.48 15.28 -5.02
CA ALA A 120 4.50 15.96 -6.32
C ALA A 120 4.40 15.04 -7.54
N THR A 121 4.84 13.77 -7.44
CA THR A 121 5.03 12.89 -8.61
C THR A 121 4.18 11.62 -8.52
N VAL A 122 4.08 11.00 -7.34
CA VAL A 122 3.46 9.67 -7.20
C VAL A 122 1.98 9.78 -6.88
N LEU A 123 1.61 10.67 -5.95
CA LEU A 123 0.23 10.80 -5.51
C LEU A 123 -0.73 11.43 -6.54
N PRO A 124 -0.34 12.44 -7.35
CA PRO A 124 -1.27 13.05 -8.30
C PRO A 124 -1.93 12.05 -9.27
N PRO A 125 -1.18 11.18 -9.99
CA PRO A 125 -1.80 10.25 -10.93
C PRO A 125 -2.70 9.21 -10.25
N VAL A 126 -2.34 8.78 -9.02
CA VAL A 126 -3.18 7.87 -8.23
C VAL A 126 -4.49 8.54 -7.85
N LEU A 127 -4.44 9.79 -7.39
CA LEU A 127 -5.63 10.54 -7.00
C LEU A 127 -6.52 10.89 -8.20
N GLU A 128 -5.95 11.13 -9.38
CA GLU A 128 -6.72 11.27 -10.61
C GLU A 128 -7.50 9.98 -10.94
N GLY A 129 -6.86 8.82 -10.78
CA GLY A 129 -7.52 7.51 -10.90
C GLY A 129 -8.67 7.34 -9.89
N VAL A 130 -8.45 7.70 -8.62
CA VAL A 130 -9.50 7.69 -7.58
C VAL A 130 -10.68 8.58 -7.96
N ARG A 131 -10.41 9.77 -8.51
CA ARG A 131 -11.45 10.70 -8.95
C ARG A 131 -12.21 10.22 -10.18
N ALA A 132 -11.65 9.30 -10.95
CA ALA A 132 -12.32 8.66 -12.07
C ALA A 132 -13.19 7.46 -11.64
N LEU A 133 -13.04 6.95 -10.41
CA LEU A 133 -13.81 5.79 -9.92
C LEU A 133 -15.34 5.96 -10.01
N PRO A 134 -15.94 7.13 -9.72
CA PRO A 134 -17.38 7.31 -9.92
C PRO A 134 -17.82 7.10 -11.38
N GLY A 135 -16.92 7.28 -12.35
CA GLY A 135 -17.15 7.01 -13.77
C GLY A 135 -16.86 5.56 -14.18
N LEU A 136 -16.32 4.72 -13.30
CA LEU A 136 -16.12 3.29 -13.59
C LEU A 136 -17.43 2.53 -13.73
N ARG A 137 -18.55 3.10 -13.28
CA ARG A 137 -19.85 2.46 -13.37
C ARG A 137 -20.85 3.39 -14.00
N ASP A 138 -21.58 2.89 -14.98
CA ASP A 138 -22.67 3.66 -15.58
C ASP A 138 -23.95 3.58 -14.72
N ALA A 139 -24.98 4.33 -15.13
CA ALA A 139 -26.27 4.35 -14.42
C ALA A 139 -27.00 2.99 -14.39
N THR A 140 -26.57 2.01 -15.20
CA THR A 140 -27.13 0.66 -15.27
C THR A 140 -26.38 -0.35 -14.42
N GLY A 141 -25.30 0.08 -13.75
CA GLY A 141 -24.45 -0.78 -12.93
C GLY A 141 -23.33 -1.48 -13.71
N ARG A 142 -23.18 -1.19 -15.01
CA ARG A 142 -22.13 -1.77 -15.85
C ARG A 142 -20.78 -1.13 -15.56
N VAL A 143 -19.74 -1.94 -15.42
CA VAL A 143 -18.36 -1.47 -15.24
C VAL A 143 -17.75 -1.06 -16.58
N ASP A 144 -17.16 0.13 -16.66
CA ASP A 144 -16.38 0.59 -17.80
C ASP A 144 -15.02 -0.11 -17.83
N LEU A 145 -14.94 -1.17 -18.64
CA LEU A 145 -13.75 -2.00 -18.78
C LEU A 145 -12.59 -1.25 -19.44
N ALA A 146 -12.86 -0.26 -20.28
CA ALA A 146 -11.83 0.53 -20.93
C ALA A 146 -11.21 1.51 -19.94
N LEU A 147 -12.04 2.16 -19.11
CA LEU A 147 -11.57 3.01 -18.02
C LEU A 147 -10.76 2.20 -17.02
N LEU A 148 -11.23 1.00 -16.63
CA LEU A 148 -10.53 0.09 -15.72
C LEU A 148 -9.16 -0.33 -16.28
N ALA A 149 -9.12 -0.82 -17.52
CA ALA A 149 -7.87 -1.21 -18.19
C ALA A 149 -6.90 -0.03 -18.35
N GLY A 150 -7.43 1.18 -18.55
CA GLY A 150 -6.65 2.41 -18.64
C GLY A 150 -5.93 2.79 -17.34
N GLN A 151 -6.43 2.37 -16.17
CA GLN A 151 -5.79 2.64 -14.88
C GLN A 151 -4.59 1.74 -14.60
N ALA A 152 -4.53 0.54 -15.19
CA ALA A 152 -3.44 -0.41 -14.97
C ALA A 152 -2.03 0.19 -15.18
N PRO A 153 -1.70 0.84 -16.32
CA PRO A 153 -0.38 1.44 -16.51
C PRO A 153 -0.08 2.58 -15.51
N VAL A 154 -1.10 3.33 -15.09
CA VAL A 154 -0.95 4.42 -14.11
C VAL A 154 -0.58 3.85 -12.74
N LEU A 155 -1.27 2.79 -12.31
CA LEU A 155 -1.02 2.11 -11.04
C LEU A 155 0.35 1.41 -11.03
N ARG A 156 0.74 0.74 -12.13
CA ARG A 156 2.10 0.18 -12.27
C ARG A 156 3.19 1.23 -12.15
N GLN A 157 3.00 2.38 -12.81
CA GLN A 157 3.98 3.46 -12.76
C GLN A 157 4.09 4.05 -11.35
N ALA A 158 2.95 4.30 -10.69
CA ALA A 158 2.92 4.75 -9.30
C ALA A 158 3.61 3.76 -8.34
N GLN A 159 3.41 2.45 -8.56
CA GLN A 159 4.08 1.40 -7.78
C GLN A 159 5.61 1.47 -7.97
N ALA A 160 6.08 1.59 -9.22
CA ALA A 160 7.49 1.69 -9.53
C ALA A 160 8.13 2.95 -8.91
N ASP A 161 7.43 4.09 -8.95
CA ASP A 161 7.91 5.34 -8.38
C ASP A 161 7.93 5.31 -6.84
N ALA A 162 6.95 4.66 -6.21
CA ALA A 162 6.93 4.41 -4.76
C ALA A 162 8.10 3.51 -4.34
N ALA A 163 8.34 2.40 -5.06
CA ALA A 163 9.47 1.51 -4.81
C ALA A 163 10.81 2.24 -4.95
N ALA A 164 10.98 3.04 -6.02
CA ALA A 164 12.18 3.85 -6.22
C ALA A 164 12.39 4.89 -5.10
N THR A 165 11.31 5.46 -4.55
CA THR A 165 11.35 6.39 -3.41
C THR A 165 11.81 5.67 -2.14
N ARG A 166 11.25 4.49 -1.85
CA ARG A 166 11.67 3.64 -0.73
C ARG A 166 13.14 3.28 -0.82
N ASP A 167 13.62 2.91 -2.01
CA ASP A 167 15.01 2.50 -2.20
C ASP A 167 15.98 3.68 -2.03
N ARG A 168 15.61 4.87 -2.49
CA ARG A 168 16.36 6.11 -2.22
C ARG A 168 16.42 6.43 -0.73
N LEU A 169 15.32 6.28 0.00
CA LEU A 169 15.30 6.45 1.47
C LEU A 169 16.22 5.43 2.16
N ARG A 170 16.20 4.16 1.71
CA ARG A 170 17.08 3.11 2.24
C ARG A 170 18.56 3.35 1.95
N ALA A 171 18.87 3.99 0.82
CA ALA A 171 20.24 4.36 0.45
C ALA A 171 20.79 5.57 1.20
N LEU A 172 19.96 6.31 1.97
CA LEU A 172 20.44 7.41 2.79
C LEU A 172 21.39 6.92 3.89
N PRO A 173 22.36 7.74 4.32
CA PRO A 173 23.27 7.40 5.41
C PRO A 173 22.52 6.99 6.70
N GLU A 174 23.12 6.15 7.53
CA GLU A 174 22.55 5.82 8.84
C GLU A 174 22.54 7.06 9.75
N PRO A 175 21.37 7.54 10.20
CA PRO A 175 21.28 8.65 11.13
C PRO A 175 21.62 8.18 12.55
N ARG A 176 22.17 9.09 13.36
CA ARG A 176 22.49 8.81 14.78
C ARG A 176 21.45 9.37 15.76
N VAL A 177 20.59 10.27 15.29
CA VAL A 177 19.53 10.87 16.10
C VAL A 177 18.31 9.98 15.97
N ARG A 178 17.83 9.46 17.11
CA ARG A 178 16.75 8.49 17.19
C ARG A 178 15.48 8.96 16.47
N GLU A 179 15.12 10.23 16.61
CA GLU A 179 13.94 10.79 15.95
C GLU A 179 14.02 10.73 14.41
N VAL A 180 15.24 10.81 13.84
CA VAL A 180 15.47 10.68 12.39
C VAL A 180 15.55 9.21 11.97
N VAL A 181 16.05 8.33 12.86
CA VAL A 181 16.00 6.86 12.66
C VAL A 181 14.54 6.42 12.57
N ASP A 182 13.75 6.73 13.61
CA ASP A 182 12.37 6.32 13.76
C ASP A 182 11.51 6.87 12.60
N GLY A 183 11.63 8.17 12.29
CA GLY A 183 10.86 8.78 11.20
C GLY A 183 11.22 8.25 9.80
N ARG A 184 12.48 7.85 9.57
CA ARG A 184 12.86 7.19 8.32
C ARG A 184 12.28 5.77 8.24
N ALA A 185 12.35 5.01 9.33
CA ALA A 185 11.81 3.65 9.37
C ALA A 185 10.30 3.66 9.12
N GLU A 186 9.58 4.53 9.82
CA GLU A 186 8.13 4.69 9.64
C GLU A 186 7.74 5.03 8.20
N LEU A 187 8.47 5.95 7.55
CA LEU A 187 8.20 6.28 6.13
C LEU A 187 8.49 5.11 5.19
N VAL A 188 9.52 4.32 5.46
CA VAL A 188 9.83 3.11 4.67
C VAL A 188 8.73 2.06 4.82
N ASP A 189 8.20 1.87 6.03
CA ASP A 189 7.13 0.92 6.28
C ASP A 189 5.84 1.37 5.58
N ARG A 190 5.44 2.64 5.73
CA ARG A 190 4.27 3.22 5.03
C ARG A 190 4.38 3.12 3.51
N LEU A 191 5.56 3.34 2.93
CA LEU A 191 5.78 3.18 1.49
C LEU A 191 5.70 1.71 1.05
N THR A 192 6.13 0.78 1.91
CA THR A 192 6.02 -0.65 1.63
C THR A 192 4.56 -1.08 1.61
N ASP A 193 3.75 -0.60 2.56
CA ASP A 193 2.31 -0.84 2.59
C ASP A 193 1.62 -0.23 1.37
N PHE A 194 1.94 1.02 1.03
CA PHE A 194 1.39 1.70 -0.15
C PHE A 194 1.75 0.99 -1.46
N GLU A 195 2.99 0.53 -1.61
CA GLU A 195 3.41 -0.29 -2.77
C GLU A 195 2.58 -1.57 -2.88
N SER A 196 2.34 -2.26 -1.76
CA SER A 196 1.53 -3.49 -1.75
C SER A 196 0.08 -3.25 -2.18
N GLN A 197 -0.50 -2.12 -1.76
CA GLN A 197 -1.84 -1.71 -2.17
C GLN A 197 -1.90 -1.39 -3.66
N LEU A 198 -0.93 -0.61 -4.17
CA LEU A 198 -0.84 -0.29 -5.60
C LEU A 198 -0.64 -1.53 -6.45
N ALA A 199 0.15 -2.51 -5.99
CA ALA A 199 0.35 -3.78 -6.67
C ALA A 199 -0.97 -4.57 -6.79
N GLY A 200 -1.75 -4.64 -5.70
CA GLY A 200 -3.08 -5.27 -5.70
C GLY A 200 -4.06 -4.58 -6.66
N LEU A 201 -4.11 -3.23 -6.62
CA LEU A 201 -4.96 -2.44 -7.52
C LEU A 201 -4.54 -2.58 -8.98
N SER A 202 -3.23 -2.59 -9.27
CA SER A 202 -2.71 -2.78 -10.62
C SER A 202 -3.09 -4.15 -11.16
N ALA A 203 -2.88 -5.21 -10.37
CA ALA A 203 -3.27 -6.57 -10.74
C ALA A 203 -4.78 -6.67 -11.00
N ALA A 204 -5.60 -6.02 -10.17
CA ALA A 204 -7.04 -5.95 -10.35
C ALA A 204 -7.43 -5.19 -11.63
N ALA A 205 -6.78 -4.07 -11.94
CA ALA A 205 -7.03 -3.29 -13.16
C ALA A 205 -6.59 -4.04 -14.44
N GLU A 206 -5.56 -4.88 -14.35
CA GLU A 206 -5.07 -5.71 -15.45
C GLU A 206 -5.95 -6.94 -15.71
N ALA A 207 -6.27 -7.69 -14.66
CA ALA A 207 -7.05 -8.92 -14.76
C ALA A 207 -8.57 -8.66 -14.81
N GLY A 208 -9.02 -7.57 -14.19
CA GLY A 208 -10.43 -7.22 -14.00
C GLY A 208 -11.23 -7.21 -15.30
N PRO A 209 -10.79 -6.56 -16.39
CA PRO A 209 -11.51 -6.58 -17.66
C PRO A 209 -11.79 -8.00 -18.17
N GLY A 210 -10.80 -8.89 -18.10
CA GLY A 210 -10.98 -10.28 -18.52
C GLY A 210 -11.91 -11.06 -17.60
N LEU A 211 -11.84 -10.81 -16.29
CA LEU A 211 -12.75 -11.39 -15.31
C LEU A 211 -14.20 -10.90 -15.51
N LEU A 212 -14.37 -9.66 -15.93
CA LEU A 212 -15.66 -9.01 -16.18
C LEU A 212 -16.21 -9.24 -17.60
N GLY A 213 -15.59 -10.16 -18.36
CA GLY A 213 -16.10 -10.61 -19.65
C GLY A 213 -15.75 -9.75 -20.85
N ALA A 214 -14.62 -9.03 -20.82
CA ALA A 214 -14.12 -8.25 -21.97
C ALA A 214 -13.88 -9.10 -23.23
N GLN A 215 -13.52 -10.37 -23.08
CA GLN A 215 -13.27 -11.30 -24.20
C GLN A 215 -14.40 -12.31 -24.42
N GLY A 216 -15.57 -12.09 -23.82
CA GLY A 216 -16.73 -12.97 -23.89
C GLY A 216 -17.34 -13.26 -22.52
N PRO A 217 -18.55 -13.84 -22.47
CA PRO A 217 -19.23 -14.16 -21.22
C PRO A 217 -18.37 -15.05 -20.32
N ARG A 218 -18.36 -14.75 -19.02
CA ARG A 218 -17.74 -15.55 -17.97
C ARG A 218 -18.77 -15.92 -16.92
N ARG A 219 -18.71 -17.12 -16.38
CA ARG A 219 -19.60 -17.59 -15.30
C ARG A 219 -18.78 -18.15 -14.15
N TYR A 220 -18.96 -17.62 -12.96
CA TYR A 220 -18.22 -18.03 -11.77
C TYR A 220 -19.16 -18.62 -10.74
N LEU A 221 -18.73 -19.67 -10.05
CA LEU A 221 -19.43 -20.17 -8.89
C LEU A 221 -19.15 -19.26 -7.70
N LEU A 222 -20.17 -18.58 -7.20
CA LEU A 222 -20.11 -17.80 -5.97
C LEU A 222 -20.43 -18.72 -4.77
N LEU A 223 -19.50 -18.84 -3.84
CA LEU A 223 -19.68 -19.58 -2.58
C LEU A 223 -19.72 -18.58 -1.43
N VAL A 224 -20.83 -18.60 -0.67
CA VAL A 224 -20.97 -17.78 0.55
C VAL A 224 -20.68 -18.66 1.75
N GLN A 225 -19.60 -18.35 2.46
CA GLN A 225 -19.10 -19.17 3.55
C GLN A 225 -19.51 -18.65 4.92
N ASN A 226 -19.84 -19.55 5.85
CA ASN A 226 -20.21 -19.19 7.21
C ASN A 226 -18.99 -19.12 8.14
N ASN A 227 -18.65 -17.92 8.61
CA ASN A 227 -17.54 -17.69 9.54
C ASN A 227 -17.74 -18.36 10.91
N ALA A 228 -18.97 -18.71 11.31
CA ALA A 228 -19.26 -19.40 12.56
C ALA A 228 -18.85 -20.89 12.54
N GLU A 229 -18.60 -21.46 11.36
CA GLU A 229 -18.15 -22.84 11.18
C GLU A 229 -16.82 -22.88 10.43
N ALA A 230 -15.80 -22.30 11.06
CA ALA A 230 -14.48 -22.16 10.46
C ALA A 230 -13.87 -23.50 10.02
N ARG A 231 -13.17 -23.42 8.89
CA ARG A 231 -12.36 -24.41 8.18
C ARG A 231 -11.11 -23.70 7.65
N ALA A 232 -10.23 -24.43 6.97
CA ALA A 232 -8.91 -23.91 6.62
C ALA A 232 -8.95 -22.86 5.49
N SER A 233 -9.78 -23.03 4.46
CA SER A 233 -9.98 -22.03 3.40
C SER A 233 -11.26 -21.19 3.61
N GLY A 234 -11.63 -20.95 4.87
CA GLY A 234 -12.77 -20.12 5.28
C GLY A 234 -13.85 -20.92 6.02
N GLY A 235 -15.13 -20.77 5.68
CA GLY A 235 -16.24 -21.46 6.38
C GLY A 235 -16.80 -22.67 5.64
N ILE A 236 -17.84 -23.30 6.21
CA ILE A 236 -18.74 -24.18 5.43
C ILE A 236 -19.51 -23.32 4.41
N VAL A 237 -19.74 -23.85 3.21
CA VAL A 237 -20.58 -23.21 2.19
C VAL A 237 -22.04 -23.18 2.67
N GLY A 238 -22.51 -22.01 3.06
CA GLY A 238 -23.89 -21.79 3.55
C GLY A 238 -24.87 -21.43 2.44
N ALA A 239 -24.40 -20.82 1.35
CA ALA A 239 -25.18 -20.51 0.16
C ALA A 239 -24.30 -20.49 -1.09
N TYR A 240 -24.92 -20.58 -2.25
CA TYR A 240 -24.26 -20.47 -3.54
C TYR A 240 -25.02 -19.54 -4.50
N GLY A 241 -24.33 -19.11 -5.55
CA GLY A 241 -24.91 -18.48 -6.73
C GLY A 241 -23.99 -18.67 -7.93
N VAL A 242 -24.47 -18.36 -9.13
CA VAL A 242 -23.65 -18.28 -10.35
C VAL A 242 -23.55 -16.82 -10.77
N LEU A 243 -22.35 -16.26 -10.70
CA LEU A 243 -22.06 -14.90 -11.12
C LEU A 243 -21.71 -14.88 -12.60
N SER A 244 -22.59 -14.34 -13.43
CA SER A 244 -22.40 -14.13 -14.87
C SER A 244 -21.83 -12.73 -15.13
N ALA A 245 -20.73 -12.65 -15.86
CA ALA A 245 -20.06 -11.42 -16.24
C ALA A 245 -19.97 -11.30 -17.76
N THR A 246 -20.58 -10.27 -18.33
CA THR A 246 -20.55 -10.01 -19.79
C THR A 246 -20.36 -8.53 -20.05
N ASP A 247 -19.27 -8.14 -20.70
CA ASP A 247 -18.96 -6.75 -21.06
C ASP A 247 -19.14 -5.76 -19.88
N GLY A 248 -18.62 -6.12 -18.71
CA GLY A 248 -18.68 -5.29 -17.50
C GLY A 248 -20.00 -5.36 -16.75
N ARG A 249 -21.01 -6.08 -17.27
CA ARG A 249 -22.28 -6.31 -16.57
C ARG A 249 -22.19 -7.59 -15.76
N LEU A 250 -22.47 -7.48 -14.47
CA LEU A 250 -22.56 -8.59 -13.53
C LEU A 250 -24.03 -8.93 -13.26
N VAL A 251 -24.36 -10.21 -13.32
CA VAL A 251 -25.69 -10.74 -13.00
C VAL A 251 -25.51 -11.96 -12.11
N LEU A 252 -26.23 -11.99 -11.00
CA LEU A 252 -26.28 -13.16 -10.14
C LEU A 252 -27.45 -14.06 -10.57
N GLU A 253 -27.15 -15.30 -10.90
CA GLU A 253 -28.04 -16.34 -11.38
C GLU A 253 -28.02 -17.54 -10.40
N ASP A 254 -29.00 -18.45 -10.50
CA ASP A 254 -29.04 -19.74 -9.79
C ASP A 254 -28.58 -19.68 -8.32
N VAL A 255 -29.31 -18.91 -7.50
CA VAL A 255 -29.00 -18.69 -6.09
C VAL A 255 -29.77 -19.69 -5.23
N GLY A 256 -29.09 -20.35 -4.30
CA GLY A 256 -29.72 -21.29 -3.40
C GLY A 256 -28.94 -21.49 -2.09
N PRO A 257 -29.59 -22.12 -1.08
CA PRO A 257 -28.93 -22.53 0.14
C PRO A 257 -27.90 -23.64 -0.12
N GLY A 258 -26.84 -23.69 0.66
CA GLY A 258 -25.80 -24.72 0.57
C GLY A 258 -26.32 -26.14 0.78
N SER A 259 -27.50 -26.30 1.41
CA SER A 259 -28.19 -27.60 1.56
C SER A 259 -28.64 -28.23 0.24
N GLU A 260 -28.76 -27.46 -0.85
CA GLU A 260 -29.06 -27.99 -2.19
C GLU A 260 -27.81 -28.49 -2.93
N LEU A 261 -26.62 -28.23 -2.38
CA LEU A 261 -25.37 -28.73 -2.94
C LEU A 261 -25.16 -30.17 -2.48
N VAL A 262 -25.55 -31.11 -3.34
CA VAL A 262 -25.48 -32.55 -3.04
C VAL A 262 -24.05 -33.08 -3.21
N PRO A 263 -23.60 -33.97 -2.30
CA PRO A 263 -22.32 -34.66 -2.47
C PRO A 263 -22.41 -35.69 -3.59
N THR A 264 -21.25 -36.13 -4.05
CA THR A 264 -21.11 -37.19 -5.05
C THR A 264 -20.73 -38.52 -4.39
N ALA A 265 -20.95 -39.63 -5.10
CA ALA A 265 -20.71 -40.97 -4.57
C ALA A 265 -19.21 -41.26 -4.34
N GLY A 266 -18.32 -40.52 -5.00
CA GLY A 266 -16.87 -40.65 -4.89
C GLY A 266 -16.16 -39.38 -5.36
N PRO A 267 -14.82 -39.33 -5.26
CA PRO A 267 -14.03 -38.17 -5.65
C PRO A 267 -14.29 -37.72 -7.09
N VAL A 268 -14.50 -36.42 -7.30
CA VAL A 268 -14.73 -35.84 -8.66
C VAL A 268 -13.46 -35.35 -9.34
N VAL A 269 -12.35 -35.28 -8.60
CA VAL A 269 -11.05 -34.81 -9.09
C VAL A 269 -9.91 -35.53 -8.38
N ASP A 270 -8.82 -35.78 -9.11
CA ASP A 270 -7.56 -36.28 -8.54
C ASP A 270 -6.57 -35.12 -8.36
N LEU A 271 -6.36 -34.71 -7.11
CA LEU A 271 -5.37 -33.68 -6.72
C LEU A 271 -4.04 -34.30 -6.25
N GLY A 272 -3.83 -35.58 -6.54
CA GLY A 272 -2.64 -36.32 -6.22
C GLY A 272 -2.64 -36.95 -4.82
N PRO A 273 -1.65 -37.82 -4.57
CA PRO A 273 -1.64 -38.69 -3.38
C PRO A 273 -1.44 -37.93 -2.07
N GLU A 274 -0.72 -36.79 -2.07
CA GLU A 274 -0.55 -35.96 -0.87
C GLU A 274 -1.89 -35.36 -0.39
N TYR A 275 -2.66 -34.79 -1.32
CA TYR A 275 -3.97 -34.22 -1.00
C TYR A 275 -4.93 -35.31 -0.54
N ALA A 276 -5.00 -36.42 -1.27
CA ALA A 276 -5.87 -37.54 -0.94
C ALA A 276 -5.57 -38.10 0.46
N ARG A 277 -4.29 -38.29 0.83
CA ARG A 277 -3.91 -38.77 2.17
C ARG A 277 -4.36 -37.84 3.30
N ARG A 278 -4.37 -36.52 3.06
CA ARG A 278 -4.75 -35.52 4.07
C ARG A 278 -6.26 -35.34 4.18
N TYR A 279 -6.96 -35.27 3.04
CA TYR A 279 -8.31 -34.72 2.98
C TYR A 279 -9.37 -35.70 2.45
N ALA A 280 -9.01 -36.78 1.75
CA ALA A 280 -10.02 -37.70 1.19
C ALA A 280 -10.87 -38.38 2.28
N ARG A 281 -10.27 -38.66 3.45
CA ARG A 281 -10.98 -39.25 4.59
C ARG A 281 -12.05 -38.33 5.18
N LEU A 282 -11.94 -37.02 4.94
CA LEU A 282 -12.92 -36.02 5.36
C LEU A 282 -14.06 -35.90 4.36
N GLY A 283 -13.94 -36.48 3.16
CA GLY A 283 -14.90 -36.26 2.08
C GLY A 283 -14.62 -35.01 1.24
N ALA A 284 -13.47 -34.35 1.41
CA ALA A 284 -13.15 -33.07 0.79
C ALA A 284 -13.03 -33.10 -0.75
N LEU A 285 -13.07 -34.28 -1.38
CA LEU A 285 -13.05 -34.46 -2.83
C LEU A 285 -14.44 -34.74 -3.43
N GLN A 286 -15.47 -34.87 -2.59
CA GLN A 286 -16.81 -35.30 -2.99
C GLN A 286 -17.96 -34.59 -2.24
N ASP A 287 -17.66 -33.83 -1.18
CA ASP A 287 -18.64 -33.19 -0.30
C ASP A 287 -18.37 -31.69 -0.14
N TRP A 288 -19.41 -30.89 -0.42
CA TRP A 288 -19.37 -29.42 -0.34
C TRP A 288 -19.08 -28.89 1.07
N ARG A 289 -19.45 -29.64 2.10
CA ARG A 289 -19.24 -29.25 3.50
C ARG A 289 -17.79 -29.39 3.94
N GLU A 290 -17.01 -30.16 3.19
CA GLU A 290 -15.66 -30.59 3.56
C GLU A 290 -14.60 -30.08 2.57
N LEU A 291 -15.01 -29.54 1.42
CA LEU A 291 -14.10 -29.01 0.40
C LEU A 291 -13.19 -27.88 0.93
N THR A 292 -13.64 -27.13 1.95
CA THR A 292 -12.89 -26.03 2.56
C THR A 292 -11.94 -26.46 3.69
N ALA A 293 -11.79 -27.77 3.91
CA ALA A 293 -10.86 -28.32 4.91
C ALA A 293 -9.38 -28.15 4.54
N THR A 294 -9.07 -27.93 3.25
CA THR A 294 -7.73 -27.58 2.79
C THR A 294 -7.46 -26.08 2.98
N PRO A 295 -6.24 -25.64 3.36
CA PRO A 295 -5.87 -24.22 3.31
C PRO A 295 -5.57 -23.75 1.88
N ASP A 296 -5.44 -24.67 0.92
CA ASP A 296 -5.16 -24.35 -0.48
C ASP A 296 -6.46 -24.07 -1.26
N PHE A 297 -6.83 -22.80 -1.37
CA PHE A 297 -8.03 -22.38 -2.09
C PHE A 297 -8.07 -22.82 -3.57
N PRO A 298 -6.96 -22.79 -4.35
CA PRO A 298 -6.96 -23.32 -5.71
C PRO A 298 -7.39 -24.79 -5.80
N SER A 299 -6.98 -25.65 -4.86
CA SER A 299 -7.47 -27.03 -4.76
C SER A 299 -8.96 -27.09 -4.44
N ALA A 300 -9.42 -26.32 -3.45
CA ALA A 300 -10.85 -26.26 -3.08
C ALA A 300 -11.73 -25.80 -4.25
N ALA A 301 -11.28 -24.80 -5.01
CA ALA A 301 -11.96 -24.29 -6.20
C ALA A 301 -12.04 -25.35 -7.32
N GLN A 302 -10.96 -26.12 -7.55
CA GLN A 302 -10.98 -27.22 -8.52
C GLN A 302 -12.00 -28.30 -8.14
N VAL A 303 -12.07 -28.67 -6.86
CA VAL A 303 -13.09 -29.61 -6.37
C VAL A 303 -14.49 -29.03 -6.56
N ALA A 304 -14.71 -27.76 -6.19
CA ALA A 304 -16.02 -27.11 -6.32
C ALA A 304 -16.51 -27.06 -7.78
N LEU A 305 -15.64 -26.72 -8.73
CA LEU A 305 -15.96 -26.74 -10.17
C LEU A 305 -16.27 -28.14 -10.67
N ALA A 306 -15.50 -29.14 -10.20
CA ALA A 306 -15.73 -30.54 -10.57
C ALA A 306 -17.05 -31.08 -10.00
N LEU A 307 -17.39 -30.73 -8.75
CA LEU A 307 -18.66 -31.07 -8.11
C LEU A 307 -19.83 -30.41 -8.83
N TRP A 308 -19.70 -29.13 -9.17
CA TRP A 308 -20.72 -28.40 -9.91
C TRP A 308 -20.97 -29.04 -11.28
N ARG A 309 -19.91 -29.35 -12.03
CA ARG A 309 -20.03 -30.01 -13.33
C ARG A 309 -20.68 -31.38 -13.22
N GLU A 310 -20.32 -32.18 -12.23
CA GLU A 310 -20.88 -33.53 -12.04
C GLU A 310 -22.36 -33.49 -11.66
N THR A 311 -22.76 -32.54 -10.80
CA THR A 311 -24.12 -32.49 -10.24
C THR A 311 -25.11 -31.63 -11.04
N ARG A 312 -24.63 -30.58 -11.72
CA ARG A 312 -25.45 -29.64 -12.49
C ARG A 312 -25.24 -29.75 -14.01
N GLY A 313 -24.19 -30.44 -14.47
CA GLY A 313 -23.89 -30.58 -15.90
C GLY A 313 -23.34 -29.32 -16.57
N GLU A 314 -23.00 -28.29 -15.79
CA GLU A 314 -22.51 -27.00 -16.30
C GLU A 314 -21.01 -26.82 -16.05
N GLN A 315 -20.33 -26.19 -17.02
CA GLN A 315 -18.95 -25.76 -16.86
C GLN A 315 -18.89 -24.27 -16.52
N LEU A 316 -18.14 -23.93 -15.47
CA LEU A 316 -17.92 -22.57 -15.01
C LEU A 316 -16.43 -22.20 -15.13
N ASP A 317 -16.14 -20.91 -15.28
CA ASP A 317 -14.80 -20.35 -15.52
C ASP A 317 -13.95 -20.26 -14.24
N GLY A 318 -14.58 -20.25 -13.07
CA GLY A 318 -13.88 -20.11 -11.80
C GLY A 318 -14.79 -20.10 -10.59
N VAL A 319 -14.19 -19.87 -9.42
CA VAL A 319 -14.88 -19.82 -8.12
C VAL A 319 -14.55 -18.52 -7.44
N VAL A 320 -15.58 -17.81 -6.99
CA VAL A 320 -15.48 -16.66 -6.09
C VAL A 320 -16.00 -17.11 -4.74
N SER A 321 -15.21 -16.93 -3.69
CA SER A 321 -15.64 -17.26 -2.33
C SER A 321 -15.64 -15.99 -1.48
N VAL A 322 -16.76 -15.74 -0.80
CA VAL A 322 -16.93 -14.56 0.04
C VAL A 322 -17.53 -14.98 1.38
N ASP A 323 -17.24 -14.21 2.41
CA ASP A 323 -18.00 -14.27 3.65
C ASP A 323 -19.11 -13.20 3.67
N PRO A 324 -20.07 -13.26 4.59
CA PRO A 324 -21.16 -12.29 4.67
C PRO A 324 -20.70 -10.85 4.91
N VAL A 325 -19.52 -10.64 5.50
CA VAL A 325 -18.98 -9.29 5.76
C VAL A 325 -18.44 -8.71 4.46
N ALA A 326 -17.59 -9.45 3.76
CA ALA A 326 -17.06 -9.07 2.46
C ALA A 326 -18.17 -8.89 1.42
N LEU A 327 -19.21 -9.75 1.44
CA LEU A 327 -20.37 -9.58 0.57
C LEU A 327 -21.14 -8.29 0.89
N ALA A 328 -21.30 -7.95 2.18
CA ALA A 328 -21.93 -6.69 2.57
C ALA A 328 -21.11 -5.47 2.12
N ASP A 329 -19.78 -5.52 2.23
CA ASP A 329 -18.88 -4.46 1.77
C ASP A 329 -18.96 -4.27 0.25
N VAL A 330 -18.98 -5.37 -0.51
CA VAL A 330 -19.17 -5.34 -1.97
C VAL A 330 -20.53 -4.73 -2.30
N LEU A 331 -21.62 -5.17 -1.67
CA LEU A 331 -22.97 -4.65 -1.92
C LEU A 331 -23.12 -3.17 -1.54
N GLN A 332 -22.42 -2.68 -0.52
CA GLN A 332 -22.36 -1.26 -0.21
C GLN A 332 -21.63 -0.46 -1.30
N ALA A 333 -20.54 -1.01 -1.84
CA ALA A 333 -19.75 -0.36 -2.88
C ALA A 333 -20.44 -0.41 -4.26
N VAL A 334 -21.10 -1.51 -4.61
CA VAL A 334 -21.73 -1.75 -5.92
C VAL A 334 -23.25 -1.55 -5.91
N GLY A 335 -23.84 -1.12 -4.79
CA GLY A 335 -25.28 -0.94 -4.65
C GLY A 335 -26.09 -2.25 -4.74
N PRO A 336 -27.39 -2.21 -4.41
CA PRO A 336 -28.31 -3.31 -4.69
C PRO A 336 -28.58 -3.47 -6.19
#